data_AF-A0A951PAA2-F1
#
_entry.id   AF-A0A951PAA2-F1
#
_cell.length_a   1.000
_cell.length_b   1.000
_cell.length_c   1.000
_cell.angle_alpha   90.00
_cell.angle_beta   90.00
_cell.angle_gamma   90.00
#
_symmetry.space_group_name_H-M   'P 1'
#
loop_
_entity.id
_entity.type
_entity.pdbx_description
1 polymer ?
#
loop_
_entity_poly.entity_id
_entity_poly.type
_entity_poly.pdbx_seq_one_letter_code
_entity_poly.pdbx_strand_id
1 'polypeptide(L)'
;MSAQRKASKGSVGIEVFQGRLRLRLPRQLYEGKQKYLTLGIADTAQNHKLAEAKARQIELDILAGYFDASLEKYRPQSYSTPDKPTKGKELTLSVLWSQYTEYKAKTLSVTTINKDFRKTRNHIESLPTQRLADAVSIRDASARTVTP
;
A
#
# COMPACT_ATOMS: atom_id res chain seq x y z
N MET A 1 -36.44 -3.87 30.31
CA MET A 1 -36.16 -2.84 29.28
C MET A 1 -34.91 -2.08 29.69
N SER A 2 -33.77 -2.40 29.08
CA SER A 2 -32.49 -1.79 29.45
C SER A 2 -32.33 -0.46 28.73
N ALA A 3 -32.34 0.65 29.46
CA ALA A 3 -32.10 1.98 28.91
C ALA A 3 -30.65 2.07 28.41
N GLN A 4 -30.47 1.94 27.09
CA GLN A 4 -29.18 2.15 26.44
C GLN A 4 -28.79 3.62 26.63
N ARG A 5 -27.89 3.91 27.59
CA ARG A 5 -27.37 5.26 27.82
C ARG A 5 -26.81 5.78 26.49
N LYS A 6 -27.34 6.90 26.00
CA LYS A 6 -26.83 7.56 24.79
C LYS A 6 -25.35 7.86 25.01
N ALA A 7 -24.50 7.38 24.10
CA ALA A 7 -23.07 7.65 24.14
C ALA A 7 -22.83 9.16 24.17
N SER A 8 -21.85 9.59 24.98
CA SER A 8 -21.48 11.00 25.11
C SER A 8 -21.02 11.57 23.76
N LYS A 9 -21.17 12.88 23.59
CA LYS A 9 -20.75 13.57 22.36
C LYS A 9 -19.26 13.30 22.12
N GLY A 10 -18.93 12.77 20.95
CA GLY A 10 -17.56 12.41 20.58
C GLY A 10 -17.16 10.96 20.85
N SER A 11 -18.01 10.15 21.50
CA SER A 11 -17.66 8.77 21.81
C SER A 11 -17.68 7.85 20.58
N VAL A 12 -16.68 6.97 20.51
CA VAL A 12 -16.51 5.97 19.45
C VAL A 12 -16.98 4.61 19.95
N GLY A 13 -18.04 4.10 19.34
CA GLY A 13 -18.59 2.78 19.69
C GLY A 13 -17.80 1.64 19.03
N ILE A 14 -17.74 0.48 19.68
CA ILE A 14 -17.20 -0.75 19.08
C ILE A 14 -18.40 -1.63 18.69
N GLU A 15 -18.38 -2.17 17.48
CA GLU A 15 -19.43 -3.04 16.96
C GLU A 15 -18.81 -4.24 16.23
N VAL A 16 -19.49 -5.39 16.29
CA VAL A 16 -19.11 -6.59 15.55
C VAL A 16 -19.95 -6.67 14.28
N PHE A 17 -19.30 -6.82 13.13
CA PHE A 17 -19.96 -7.02 11.84
C PHE A 17 -19.33 -8.21 11.13
N GLN A 18 -20.15 -9.24 10.84
CA GLN A 18 -19.70 -10.48 10.18
C GLN A 18 -18.48 -11.13 10.88
N GLY A 19 -18.49 -11.15 12.22
CA GLY A 19 -17.39 -11.71 13.02
C GLY A 19 -16.11 -10.86 13.08
N ARG A 20 -16.15 -9.62 12.55
CA ARG A 20 -15.02 -8.68 12.58
C ARG A 20 -15.36 -7.43 13.37
N LEU A 21 -14.37 -6.86 14.05
CA LEU A 21 -14.55 -5.63 14.81
C LEU A 21 -14.50 -4.39 13.91
N ARG A 22 -15.46 -3.48 14.11
CA ARG A 22 -15.54 -2.16 13.50
C ARG A 22 -15.78 -1.08 14.56
N LEU A 23 -15.23 0.10 14.33
CA LEU A 23 -15.45 1.28 15.15
C LEU A 23 -16.52 2.16 14.49
N ARG A 24 -17.49 2.59 15.29
CA ARG A 24 -18.58 3.46 14.92
C ARG A 24 -18.24 4.89 15.34
N LEU A 25 -18.03 5.75 14.36
CA LEU A 25 -17.60 7.13 14.59
C LEU A 25 -18.80 8.06 14.89
N PRO A 26 -18.59 9.15 15.63
CA PRO A 26 -19.65 10.10 15.90
C PRO A 26 -20.07 10.86 14.63
N ARG A 27 -21.39 10.97 14.39
CA ARG A 27 -21.98 11.58 13.17
C ARG A 27 -21.60 13.05 12.97
N GLN A 28 -21.29 13.75 14.06
CA GLN A 28 -20.96 15.17 14.04
C GLN A 28 -19.68 15.48 13.24
N LEU A 29 -18.79 14.49 13.07
CA LEU A 29 -17.54 14.64 12.31
C LEU A 29 -17.73 14.55 10.79
N TYR A 30 -18.87 14.06 10.32
CA TYR A 30 -19.11 13.77 8.90
C TYR A 30 -20.46 14.31 8.41
N GLU A 31 -20.77 15.57 8.72
CA GLU A 31 -21.98 16.25 8.22
C GLU A 31 -23.28 15.48 8.53
N GLY A 32 -23.33 14.79 9.67
CA GLY A 32 -24.47 13.96 10.06
C GLY A 32 -24.49 12.53 9.48
N LYS A 33 -23.55 12.20 8.57
CA LYS A 33 -23.39 10.85 8.02
C LYS A 33 -22.72 9.93 9.04
N GLN A 34 -23.24 8.72 9.17
CA GLN A 34 -22.66 7.69 10.03
C GLN A 34 -21.50 7.01 9.31
N LYS A 35 -20.27 7.21 9.78
CA LYS A 35 -19.08 6.54 9.24
C LYS A 35 -18.63 5.39 10.15
N TYR A 36 -18.08 4.36 9.53
CA TYR A 36 -17.56 3.17 10.19
C TYR A 36 -16.09 2.97 9.79
N LEU A 37 -15.27 2.57 10.75
CA LEU A 37 -13.87 2.20 10.54
C LEU A 37 -13.72 0.71 10.85
N THR A 38 -13.60 -0.12 9.82
CA THR A 38 -13.34 -1.55 9.98
C THR A 38 -11.88 -1.77 10.37
N LEU A 39 -11.65 -2.39 11.53
CA LEU A 39 -10.31 -2.78 11.98
C LEU A 39 -9.87 -4.10 11.35
N GLY A 40 -10.84 -4.90 10.89
CA GLY A 40 -10.60 -6.14 10.16
C GLY A 40 -9.89 -7.22 11.00
N ILE A 41 -9.96 -7.10 12.31
CA ILE A 41 -9.57 -8.11 13.30
C ILE A 41 -10.80 -8.92 13.71
N ALA A 42 -10.60 -10.20 14.03
CA ALA A 42 -11.67 -11.07 14.50
C ALA A 42 -12.18 -10.66 15.89
N ASP A 43 -13.42 -11.00 16.21
CA ASP A 43 -13.99 -10.80 17.54
C ASP A 43 -13.37 -11.77 18.55
N THR A 44 -12.32 -11.32 19.25
CA THR A 44 -11.70 -12.01 20.38
C THR A 44 -11.49 -11.02 21.53
N ALA A 45 -11.43 -11.52 22.77
CA ALA A 45 -11.26 -10.64 23.94
C ALA A 45 -9.99 -9.77 23.88
N GLN A 46 -8.90 -10.28 23.28
CA GLN A 46 -7.67 -9.52 23.06
C GLN A 46 -7.87 -8.44 21.98
N ASN A 47 -8.50 -8.79 20.87
CA ASN A 47 -8.78 -7.86 19.77
C ASN A 47 -9.77 -6.77 20.18
N HIS A 48 -10.69 -7.07 21.09
CA HIS A 48 -11.63 -6.11 21.65
C HIS A 48 -10.90 -5.03 22.48
N LYS A 49 -9.88 -5.41 23.26
CA LYS A 49 -9.02 -4.44 23.97
C LYS A 49 -8.24 -3.55 22.99
N LEU A 50 -7.78 -4.12 21.88
CA LEU A 50 -7.09 -3.36 20.81
C LEU A 50 -8.05 -2.37 20.16
N ALA A 51 -9.27 -2.81 19.83
CA ALA A 51 -10.31 -1.94 19.29
C ALA A 51 -10.67 -0.81 20.25
N GLU A 52 -10.74 -1.09 21.55
CA GLU A 52 -10.98 -0.09 22.60
C GLU A 52 -9.84 0.93 22.70
N ALA A 53 -8.58 0.48 22.67
CA ALA A 53 -7.44 1.38 22.66
C ALA A 53 -7.47 2.31 21.43
N LYS A 54 -7.86 1.79 20.26
CA LYS A 54 -8.05 2.59 19.04
C LYS A 54 -9.22 3.56 19.13
N ALA A 55 -10.34 3.14 19.71
CA ALA A 55 -11.48 4.01 19.97
C ALA A 55 -11.08 5.20 20.85
N ARG A 56 -10.38 4.94 21.97
CA ARG A 56 -9.86 5.99 22.86
C ARG A 56 -8.86 6.92 22.16
N GLN A 57 -7.99 6.38 21.31
CA GLN A 57 -7.06 7.19 20.52
C GLN A 57 -7.81 8.19 19.62
N ILE A 58 -8.89 7.74 18.97
CA ILE A 58 -9.73 8.60 18.13
C ILE A 58 -10.46 9.64 18.98
N GLU A 59 -11.03 9.25 20.12
CA GLU A 59 -11.69 10.18 21.06
C GLU A 59 -10.72 11.29 21.52
N LEU A 60 -9.48 10.94 21.87
CA LEU A 60 -8.45 11.91 22.24
C LEU A 60 -8.10 12.86 21.10
N ASP A 61 -7.93 12.34 19.88
CA ASP A 61 -7.62 13.16 18.71
C ASP A 61 -8.78 14.11 18.34
N ILE A 62 -10.03 13.68 18.55
CA ILE A 62 -11.21 14.54 18.39
C ILE A 62 -11.19 15.67 19.41
N LEU A 63 -10.91 15.38 20.68
CA LEU A 63 -10.83 16.37 21.74
C LEU A 63 -9.68 17.36 21.53
N ALA A 64 -8.54 16.88 21.04
CA ALA A 64 -7.35 17.68 20.78
C ALA A 64 -7.40 18.47 19.45
N GLY A 65 -8.41 18.22 18.60
CA GLY A 65 -8.53 18.88 17.30
C GLY A 65 -7.57 18.33 16.22
N TYR A 66 -6.89 17.22 16.47
CA TYR A 66 -5.97 16.55 15.52
C TYR A 66 -6.61 15.35 14.81
N PHE A 67 -7.94 15.29 14.80
CA PHE A 67 -8.67 14.19 14.17
C PHE A 67 -8.49 14.19 12.65
N ASP A 68 -7.96 13.08 12.13
CA ASP A 68 -7.87 12.85 10.69
C ASP A 68 -9.18 12.25 10.15
N ALA A 69 -9.94 13.07 9.42
CA ALA A 69 -11.20 12.68 8.79
C ALA A 69 -11.02 11.62 7.68
N SER A 70 -9.80 11.45 7.13
CA SER A 70 -9.46 10.41 6.14
C SER A 70 -9.51 9.00 6.75
N LEU A 71 -9.36 8.88 8.07
CA LEU A 71 -9.24 7.63 8.84
C LEU A 71 -7.99 6.80 8.52
N GLU A 72 -7.11 7.29 7.66
CA GLU A 72 -5.89 6.59 7.25
C GLU A 72 -4.94 6.43 8.44
N LYS A 73 -4.82 7.45 9.30
CA LYS A 73 -4.02 7.40 10.54
C LYS A 73 -4.45 6.29 11.51
N TYR A 74 -5.73 5.92 11.51
CA TYR A 74 -6.30 4.99 12.49
C TYR A 74 -6.47 3.56 11.96
N ARG A 75 -6.28 3.36 10.65
CA ARG A 75 -6.35 2.01 10.06
C ARG A 75 -5.17 1.17 10.54
N PRO A 76 -5.40 -0.10 10.92
CA PRO A 76 -4.30 -1.01 11.19
C PRO A 76 -3.47 -1.20 9.92
N GLN A 77 -2.14 -1.09 10.06
CA GLN A 77 -1.14 -1.17 8.98
C GLN A 77 -1.30 -2.42 8.09
N SER A 78 -1.96 -3.49 8.59
CA SER A 78 -2.28 -4.69 7.81
C SER A 78 -3.30 -4.47 6.68
N TYR A 79 -4.05 -3.36 6.71
CA TYR A 79 -4.98 -2.92 5.64
C TYR A 79 -4.47 -1.73 4.85
N SER A 80 -3.28 -1.21 5.19
CA SER A 80 -2.48 -0.59 4.15
C SER A 80 -2.18 -1.73 3.18
N THR A 81 -2.98 -1.84 2.12
CA THR A 81 -2.49 -2.38 0.87
C THR A 81 -1.05 -1.88 0.75
N PRO A 82 -0.04 -2.76 0.61
CA PRO A 82 1.33 -2.28 0.40
C PRO A 82 1.21 -1.18 -0.63
N ASP A 83 1.70 -0.01 -0.22
CA ASP A 83 1.39 1.27 -0.82
C ASP A 83 1.21 1.13 -2.33
N LYS A 84 0.19 1.82 -2.88
CA LYS A 84 0.24 2.34 -4.27
C LYS A 84 1.72 2.57 -4.57
N PRO A 85 2.29 1.97 -5.64
CA PRO A 85 3.72 2.01 -5.85
C PRO A 85 4.12 3.43 -5.57
N THR A 86 4.92 3.60 -4.52
CA THR A 86 5.55 4.86 -4.20
C THR A 86 6.03 5.37 -5.56
N LYS A 87 6.06 6.68 -5.81
CA LYS A 87 6.90 7.20 -6.88
C LYS A 87 8.37 6.86 -6.54
N GLY A 88 8.71 5.58 -6.39
CA GLY A 88 10.03 5.04 -6.49
C GLY A 88 10.45 5.45 -7.88
N LYS A 89 11.54 6.22 -7.90
CA LYS A 89 12.36 6.56 -9.06
C LYS A 89 11.89 5.78 -10.26
N GLU A 90 11.29 6.45 -11.26
CA GLU A 90 10.84 5.80 -12.49
C GLU A 90 11.87 4.74 -12.89
N LEU A 91 11.58 3.48 -12.60
CA LEU A 91 12.57 2.42 -12.70
C LEU A 91 12.70 2.14 -14.19
N THR A 92 13.64 2.83 -14.81
CA THR A 92 13.94 2.70 -16.22
C THR A 92 14.52 1.30 -16.48
N LEU A 93 14.19 0.70 -17.61
CA LEU A 93 14.73 -0.61 -18.02
C LEU A 93 16.25 -0.71 -17.87
N SER A 94 16.98 0.36 -18.20
CA SER A 94 18.44 0.45 -18.08
C SER A 94 18.93 0.32 -16.62
N VAL A 95 18.18 0.87 -15.67
CA VAL A 95 18.50 0.78 -14.23
C VAL A 95 18.26 -0.64 -13.74
N LEU A 96 17.14 -1.25 -14.14
CA LEU A 96 16.81 -2.63 -13.80
C LEU A 96 17.86 -3.62 -14.35
N TRP A 97 18.30 -3.41 -15.60
CA TRP A 97 19.34 -4.23 -16.22
C TRP A 97 20.68 -4.12 -15.50
N SER A 98 21.04 -2.91 -15.05
CA SER A 98 22.28 -2.69 -14.29
C SER A 98 22.25 -3.44 -12.95
N GLN A 99 21.15 -3.34 -12.20
CA GLN A 99 20.96 -4.08 -10.94
C GLN A 99 20.98 -5.60 -11.14
N TYR A 100 20.36 -6.09 -12.21
CA TYR A 100 20.39 -7.51 -12.56
C TYR A 100 21.81 -7.99 -12.92
N THR A 101 22.56 -7.16 -13.65
CA THR A 101 23.95 -7.46 -14.02
C THR A 101 24.85 -7.55 -12.80
N GLU A 102 24.72 -6.62 -11.84
CA GLU A 102 25.45 -6.65 -10.56
C GLU A 102 25.14 -7.90 -9.74
N TYR A 103 23.88 -8.33 -9.71
CA TYR A 103 23.49 -9.58 -9.05
C TYR A 103 24.11 -10.80 -9.74
N LYS A 104 24.01 -10.89 -11.07
CA LYS A 104 24.57 -12.00 -11.84
C LYS A 104 26.10 -12.02 -11.88
N ALA A 105 26.74 -10.86 -11.69
CA ALA A 105 28.20 -10.76 -11.63
C ALA A 105 28.81 -11.58 -10.49
N LYS A 106 28.05 -11.88 -9.44
CA LYS A 106 28.48 -12.73 -8.32
C LYS A 106 28.55 -14.21 -8.68
N THR A 107 27.86 -14.64 -9.74
CA THR A 107 27.69 -16.05 -10.10
C THR A 107 28.29 -16.39 -11.47
N LEU A 108 28.43 -15.41 -12.36
CA LEU A 108 28.91 -15.62 -13.73
C LEU A 108 30.36 -15.18 -13.93
N SER A 109 31.01 -15.77 -14.94
CA SER A 109 32.33 -15.35 -15.39
C SER A 109 32.33 -13.92 -15.94
N VAL A 110 33.40 -13.18 -15.65
CA VAL A 110 33.63 -11.80 -16.13
C VAL A 110 33.55 -11.71 -17.66
N THR A 111 33.96 -12.75 -18.38
CA THR A 111 33.90 -12.78 -19.84
C THR A 111 32.47 -12.83 -20.38
N THR A 112 31.58 -13.58 -19.75
CA THR A 112 30.15 -13.68 -20.09
C THR A 112 29.44 -12.35 -19.84
N ILE A 113 29.77 -11.68 -18.74
CA ILE A 113 29.22 -10.36 -18.40
C ILE A 113 29.67 -9.32 -19.43
N ASN A 114 30.97 -9.27 -19.74
CA ASN A 114 31.51 -8.27 -20.65
C ASN A 114 31.06 -8.45 -22.10
N LYS A 115 30.78 -9.68 -22.54
CA LYS A 115 30.35 -9.98 -23.92
C LYS A 115 28.83 -9.98 -24.05
N ASP A 116 28.15 -10.87 -23.34
CA ASP A 116 26.72 -11.14 -23.58
C ASP A 116 25.85 -10.08 -22.91
N PHE A 117 26.13 -9.72 -21.65
CA PHE A 117 25.33 -8.71 -20.95
C PHE A 117 25.53 -7.32 -21.52
N ARG A 118 26.71 -7.02 -22.09
CA ARG A 118 26.97 -5.78 -22.82
C ARG A 118 26.16 -5.68 -24.11
N LYS A 119 26.05 -6.77 -24.89
CA LYS A 119 25.19 -6.81 -26.08
C LYS A 119 23.73 -6.53 -25.72
N THR A 120 23.21 -7.21 -24.70
CA THR A 120 21.83 -6.99 -24.23
C THR A 120 21.63 -5.57 -23.72
N ARG A 121 22.60 -5.00 -23.00
CA ARG A 121 22.56 -3.59 -22.57
C ARG A 121 22.42 -2.63 -23.75
N ASN A 122 23.23 -2.80 -24.80
CA ASN A 122 23.17 -1.95 -25.98
C ASN A 122 21.79 -2.03 -26.66
N HIS A 123 21.19 -3.23 -26.73
CA HIS A 123 19.83 -3.38 -27.24
C HIS A 123 18.79 -2.66 -26.36
N ILE A 124 18.93 -2.73 -25.04
CA ILE A 124 18.04 -2.02 -24.10
C ILE A 124 18.18 -0.50 -24.26
N GLU A 125 19.39 0.02 -24.45
CA GLU A 125 19.64 1.44 -24.69
C GLU A 125 19.08 1.91 -26.05
N SER A 126 19.07 1.02 -27.06
CA SER A 126 18.51 1.27 -28.39
C SER A 126 16.98 1.24 -28.45
N LEU A 127 16.27 0.89 -27.37
CA LEU A 127 14.81 0.83 -27.37
C LEU A 127 14.18 2.23 -27.40
N PRO A 128 13.06 2.41 -28.12
CA PRO A 128 12.38 3.70 -28.24
C PRO A 128 11.73 4.16 -26.93
N THR A 129 11.38 3.23 -26.05
CA THR A 129 10.76 3.51 -24.76
C THR A 129 11.46 2.72 -23.66
N GLN A 130 11.86 3.42 -22.59
CA GLN A 130 12.50 2.79 -21.44
C GLN A 130 11.57 2.68 -20.20
N ARG A 131 10.28 3.05 -20.38
CA ARG A 131 9.25 2.99 -19.35
C ARG A 131 8.65 1.59 -19.28
N LEU A 132 8.53 1.05 -18.07
CA LEU A 132 7.98 -0.30 -17.84
C LEU A 132 6.49 -0.42 -18.21
N ALA A 133 5.75 0.70 -18.25
CA ALA A 133 4.34 0.71 -18.61
C ALA A 133 4.09 0.35 -20.09
N ASP A 134 5.06 0.65 -20.97
CA ASP A 134 4.94 0.46 -22.42
C ASP A 134 5.49 -0.91 -22.86
N ALA A 135 5.17 -1.96 -22.10
CA ALA A 135 5.71 -3.32 -22.30
C ALA A 135 5.44 -3.89 -23.70
N VAL A 136 4.29 -3.56 -24.30
CA VAL A 136 3.91 -3.99 -25.66
C VAL A 136 4.86 -3.38 -26.70
N SER A 137 5.14 -2.08 -26.58
CA SER A 137 6.05 -1.35 -27.47
C SER A 137 7.48 -1.87 -27.36
N ILE A 138 7.93 -2.21 -26.14
CA ILE A 138 9.25 -2.81 -25.88
C ILE A 138 9.37 -4.18 -26.57
N ARG A 139 8.35 -5.04 -26.42
CA ARG A 139 8.31 -6.35 -27.07
C ARG A 139 8.39 -6.21 -28.59
N ASP A 140 7.55 -5.37 -29.17
CA ASP A 140 7.46 -5.22 -30.62
C ASP A 140 8.74 -4.62 -31.22
N ALA A 141 9.39 -3.68 -30.51
CA ALA A 141 10.70 -3.16 -30.89
C ALA A 141 11.80 -4.23 -30.81
N SER A 142 11.79 -5.09 -29.76
CA SER A 142 12.75 -6.18 -29.62
C SER A 142 12.61 -7.27 -30.69
N ALA A 143 11.38 -7.54 -31.15
CA ALA A 143 11.13 -8.51 -32.21
C ALA A 143 11.63 -8.00 -33.59
N ARG A 144 11.68 -6.68 -33.81
CA ARG A 144 12.16 -6.08 -35.06
C ARG A 144 13.69 -6.02 -35.17
N THR A 145 14.39 -5.95 -34.04
CA THR A 145 15.87 -5.89 -34.02
C THR A 145 16.53 -7.26 -34.05
N VAL A 146 15.76 -8.33 -33.82
CA VAL A 146 16.19 -9.73 -33.93
C VAL A 146 15.68 -10.29 -35.26
N THR A 147 16.40 -10.02 -36.35
CA THR A 147 16.22 -10.71 -37.64
C THR A 147 17.53 -10.63 -38.42
N PRO A 148 17.91 -11.70 -39.14
CA PRO A 148 18.78 -12.82 -38.72
C PRO A 148 20.27 -12.47 -38.58
#